data_AF-A0A939DVP5-F1
#
_entry.id   AF-A0A939DVP5-F1
#
_cell.length_a   1.000
_cell.length_b   1.000
_cell.length_c   1.000
_cell.angle_alpha   90.00
_cell.angle_beta   90.00
_cell.angle_gamma   90.00
#
_symmetry.space_group_name_H-M   'P 1'
#
loop_
_entity.id
_entity.type
_entity.pdbx_description
1 polymer ?
#
loop_
_entity_poly.entity_id
_entity_poly.type
_entity_poly.pdbx_seq_one_letter_code
_entity_poly.pdbx_strand_id
1 'polypeptide(L)'
;MLGVALPAARRIAHTLPDGRTLSALVYGDGPADVTLLHGAGLNAHTWDTVNLLLGRPALAIDLAGHGDSSWREDLDYSPGSLADDVAHALRARTSVPQVLIGHSLGGLAAAVVAARHPELVRELILVDVVPGLDTDAAPAVLRDFYTVTEFDSRDDAVTRARSFGFGGTIQDTERGVFFNTRVRADGRVEWKHHFAQIIGHAFDALNAERRASDDPWQDLVAVPAPVSLVRGTRGFLRDADVTEFSRRLPAATVVTVDAGHNVQETSPASLADLASAALTRTHR
;
A
#
# COMPACT_ATOMS: atom_id res chain seq x y z
N MET A 1 -5.17 0.18 24.93
CA MET A 1 -4.86 -1.22 24.54
C MET A 1 -6.05 -1.75 23.77
N LEU A 2 -5.84 -2.35 22.59
CA LEU A 2 -6.90 -2.81 21.68
C LEU A 2 -7.72 -4.02 22.20
N GLY A 3 -7.36 -4.60 23.35
CA GLY A 3 -8.09 -5.73 23.94
C GLY A 3 -7.94 -7.06 23.17
N VAL A 4 -7.07 -7.11 22.16
CA VAL A 4 -6.83 -8.29 21.32
C VAL A 4 -5.53 -9.01 21.72
N ALA A 5 -5.49 -10.33 21.56
CA ALA A 5 -4.28 -11.11 21.72
C ALA A 5 -3.26 -10.73 20.64
N LEU A 6 -1.99 -10.59 21.00
CA LEU A 6 -0.93 -10.30 20.03
C LEU A 6 -0.61 -11.57 19.22
N PRO A 7 -0.82 -11.58 17.89
CA PRO A 7 -0.42 -12.70 17.07
C PRO A 7 1.11 -12.78 17.00
N ALA A 8 1.63 -13.98 16.71
CA ALA A 8 3.01 -14.09 16.26
C ALA A 8 3.21 -13.19 15.03
N ALA A 9 4.28 -12.41 15.00
CA ALA A 9 4.63 -11.56 13.88
C ALA A 9 6.12 -11.68 13.61
N ARG A 10 6.50 -11.88 12.35
CA ARG A 10 7.91 -11.98 11.94
C ARG A 10 8.13 -11.34 10.59
N ARG A 11 9.28 -10.69 10.44
CA ARG A 11 9.76 -10.19 9.15
C ARG A 11 10.42 -11.31 8.36
N ILE A 12 10.19 -11.32 7.07
CA ILE A 12 10.80 -12.23 6.10
C ILE A 12 11.39 -11.44 4.95
N ALA A 13 12.40 -12.02 4.33
CA ALA A 13 12.93 -11.60 3.04
C ALA A 13 12.60 -12.68 2.00
N HIS A 14 12.18 -12.26 0.81
CA HIS A 14 11.93 -13.10 -0.35
C HIS A 14 12.82 -12.64 -1.50
N THR A 15 13.66 -13.53 -2.00
CA THR A 15 14.54 -13.24 -3.13
C THR A 15 13.76 -13.34 -4.44
N LEU A 16 13.77 -12.26 -5.22
CA LEU A 16 13.20 -12.17 -6.55
C LEU A 16 14.16 -12.77 -7.60
N PRO A 17 13.70 -13.09 -8.82
CA PRO A 17 14.52 -13.73 -9.85
C PRO A 17 15.77 -12.95 -10.27
N ASP A 18 15.75 -11.63 -10.13
CA ASP A 18 16.86 -10.73 -10.43
C ASP A 18 17.79 -10.47 -9.23
N GLY A 19 17.59 -11.20 -8.12
CA GLY A 19 18.41 -11.09 -6.91
C GLY A 19 17.99 -9.98 -5.95
N ARG A 20 17.03 -9.12 -6.33
CA ARG A 20 16.43 -8.15 -5.40
C ARG A 20 15.69 -8.90 -4.28
N THR A 21 15.53 -8.25 -3.14
CA THR A 21 14.78 -8.78 -2.00
C THR A 21 13.48 -8.02 -1.83
N LEU A 22 12.37 -8.75 -1.73
CA LEU A 22 11.10 -8.24 -1.26
C LEU A 22 10.89 -8.63 0.21
N SER A 23 10.78 -7.64 1.07
CA SER A 23 10.53 -7.79 2.50
C SER A 23 9.02 -7.87 2.76
N ALA A 24 8.63 -8.66 3.77
CA ALA A 24 7.25 -8.70 4.24
C ALA A 24 7.16 -9.01 5.73
N LEU A 25 6.05 -8.62 6.34
CA LEU A 25 5.64 -9.04 7.69
C LEU A 25 4.61 -10.16 7.55
N VAL A 26 4.86 -11.28 8.24
CA VAL A 26 3.92 -12.39 8.38
C VAL A 26 3.30 -12.31 9.76
N TYR A 27 1.98 -12.24 9.82
CA TYR A 27 1.19 -12.33 11.05
C TYR A 27 0.56 -13.71 11.16
N GLY A 28 0.52 -14.27 12.37
CA GLY A 28 0.02 -15.61 12.63
C GLY A 28 0.97 -16.74 12.17
N ASP A 29 0.65 -17.96 12.60
CA ASP A 29 1.44 -19.17 12.29
C ASP A 29 0.84 -20.02 11.16
N GLY A 30 -0.36 -19.67 10.69
CA GLY A 30 -1.07 -20.37 9.61
C GLY A 30 -0.76 -19.81 8.21
N PRO A 31 -1.26 -20.46 7.14
CA PRO A 31 -1.17 -19.90 5.80
C PRO A 31 -1.98 -18.60 5.70
N ALA A 32 -1.38 -17.56 5.14
CA ALA A 32 -2.07 -16.28 4.93
C ALA A 32 -3.21 -16.43 3.91
N ASP A 33 -4.35 -15.81 4.20
CA ASP A 33 -5.49 -15.66 3.29
C ASP A 33 -5.79 -14.18 2.96
N VAL A 34 -5.04 -13.25 3.57
CA VAL A 34 -5.06 -11.81 3.31
C VAL A 34 -3.66 -11.31 3.01
N THR A 35 -3.51 -10.54 1.93
CA THR A 35 -2.26 -9.82 1.62
C THR A 35 -2.53 -8.32 1.52
N LEU A 36 -1.67 -7.50 2.15
CA LEU A 36 -1.83 -6.05 2.23
C LEU A 36 -0.65 -5.31 1.60
N LEU A 37 -0.95 -4.35 0.72
CA LEU A 37 0.02 -3.55 -0.04
C LEU A 37 -0.12 -2.06 0.31
N HIS A 38 0.94 -1.46 0.84
CA HIS A 38 0.94 -0.07 1.28
C HIS A 38 1.01 0.95 0.13
N GLY A 39 0.80 2.24 0.44
CA GLY A 39 0.94 3.36 -0.51
C GLY A 39 2.38 3.88 -0.63
N ALA A 40 2.64 4.80 -1.55
CA ALA A 40 3.96 5.41 -1.72
C ALA A 40 4.44 6.13 -0.44
N GLY A 41 5.74 6.03 -0.14
CA GLY A 41 6.34 6.64 1.06
C GLY A 41 5.97 5.95 2.39
N LEU A 42 5.28 4.81 2.34
CA LEU A 42 4.93 3.99 3.49
C LEU A 42 5.69 2.66 3.48
N ASN A 43 5.33 1.76 4.39
CA ASN A 43 5.88 0.41 4.51
C ASN A 43 4.84 -0.53 5.15
N ALA A 44 5.15 -1.82 5.28
CA ALA A 44 4.27 -2.86 5.79
C ALA A 44 3.69 -2.56 7.19
N HIS A 45 4.38 -1.79 8.05
CA HIS A 45 3.89 -1.47 9.39
C HIS A 45 2.72 -0.48 9.43
N THR A 46 2.33 0.12 8.29
CA THR A 46 1.06 0.88 8.20
C THR A 46 -0.15 -0.03 8.47
N TRP A 47 0.01 -1.35 8.27
CA TRP A 47 -1.04 -2.35 8.46
C TRP A 47 -1.07 -2.99 9.85
N ASP A 48 -0.17 -2.65 10.78
CA ASP A 48 -0.08 -3.31 12.10
C ASP A 48 -1.43 -3.34 12.81
N THR A 49 -2.10 -2.19 12.94
CA THR A 49 -3.39 -2.10 13.65
C THR A 49 -4.50 -2.87 12.93
N VAL A 50 -4.53 -2.84 11.60
CA VAL A 50 -5.47 -3.63 10.81
C VAL A 50 -5.26 -5.12 11.05
N ASN A 51 -4.01 -5.60 11.01
CA ASN A 51 -3.68 -7.01 11.24
C ASN A 51 -3.98 -7.48 12.67
N LEU A 52 -3.72 -6.62 13.67
CA LEU A 52 -4.08 -6.90 15.07
C LEU A 52 -5.59 -7.06 15.25
N LEU A 53 -6.40 -6.20 14.63
CA LEU A 53 -7.86 -6.25 14.69
C LEU A 53 -8.44 -7.40 13.85
N LEU A 54 -7.82 -7.70 12.72
CA LEU A 54 -8.21 -8.82 11.86
C LEU A 54 -8.03 -10.17 12.56
N GLY A 55 -6.98 -10.33 13.37
CA GLY A 55 -6.76 -11.52 14.19
C GLY A 55 -6.59 -12.82 13.39
N ARG A 56 -6.08 -12.74 12.15
CA ARG A 56 -5.90 -13.87 11.23
C ARG A 56 -4.50 -13.88 10.61
N PRO A 57 -4.08 -15.03 10.03
CA PRO A 57 -2.85 -15.07 9.26
C PRO A 57 -2.87 -14.10 8.08
N ALA A 58 -1.88 -13.24 7.99
CA ALA A 58 -1.83 -12.20 6.96
C ALA A 58 -0.38 -11.90 6.53
N LEU A 59 -0.23 -11.40 5.31
CA LEU A 59 1.03 -10.98 4.73
C LEU A 59 0.97 -9.48 4.40
N ALA A 60 1.81 -8.66 5.04
CA ALA A 60 1.97 -7.25 4.67
C ALA A 60 3.30 -7.07 3.95
N ILE A 61 3.27 -6.69 2.67
CA ILE A 61 4.46 -6.62 1.82
C ILE A 61 5.01 -5.19 1.84
N ASP A 62 6.32 -5.05 2.01
CA ASP A 62 7.05 -3.83 1.64
C ASP A 62 7.22 -3.86 0.11
N LEU A 63 6.57 -2.96 -0.62
CA LEU A 63 6.75 -2.84 -2.07
C LEU A 63 8.21 -2.52 -2.40
N ALA A 64 8.67 -2.87 -3.61
CA ALA A 64 10.02 -2.52 -4.04
C ALA A 64 10.28 -1.02 -3.85
N GLY A 65 11.49 -0.67 -3.41
CA GLY A 65 11.84 0.71 -3.09
C GLY A 65 11.25 1.23 -1.77
N HIS A 66 10.66 0.40 -0.92
CA HIS A 66 10.08 0.82 0.36
C HIS A 66 10.49 -0.12 1.50
N GLY A 67 10.39 0.38 2.74
CA GLY A 67 10.65 -0.41 3.94
C GLY A 67 12.00 -1.13 3.91
N ASP A 68 11.97 -2.44 4.13
CA ASP A 68 13.18 -3.27 4.08
C ASP A 68 13.33 -4.04 2.74
N SER A 69 12.55 -3.67 1.71
CA SER A 69 12.70 -4.18 0.35
C SER A 69 13.82 -3.47 -0.41
N SER A 70 14.45 -4.20 -1.33
CA SER A 70 15.45 -3.66 -2.24
C SER A 70 14.89 -2.49 -3.04
N TRP A 71 15.75 -1.51 -3.27
CA TRP A 71 15.52 -0.48 -4.27
C TRP A 71 15.74 -1.08 -5.67
N ARG A 72 15.18 -0.43 -6.68
CA ARG A 72 15.34 -0.82 -8.08
C ARG A 72 16.35 0.11 -8.74
N GLU A 73 17.30 -0.47 -9.46
CA GLU A 73 18.32 0.29 -10.18
C GLU A 73 17.75 0.99 -11.42
N ASP A 74 16.73 0.39 -12.05
CA ASP A 74 16.02 0.95 -13.20
C ASP A 74 15.05 2.09 -12.83
N LEU A 75 14.84 2.33 -11.53
CA LEU A 75 13.89 3.30 -10.98
C LEU A 75 12.44 3.08 -11.42
N ASP A 76 12.11 1.90 -11.95
CA ASP A 76 10.76 1.59 -12.42
C ASP A 76 9.87 1.11 -11.27
N TYR A 77 9.13 2.08 -10.73
CA TYR A 77 8.13 1.86 -9.69
C TYR A 77 6.69 1.93 -10.22
N SER A 78 6.49 1.65 -11.51
CA SER A 78 5.16 1.52 -12.08
C SER A 78 4.33 0.45 -11.34
N PRO A 79 3.00 0.63 -11.22
CA PRO A 79 2.11 -0.42 -10.75
C PRO A 79 2.33 -1.77 -11.43
N GLY A 80 2.66 -1.78 -12.73
CA GLY A 80 3.01 -2.99 -13.48
C GLY A 80 4.24 -3.71 -12.91
N SER A 81 5.36 -3.02 -12.80
CA SER A 81 6.61 -3.60 -12.28
C SER A 81 6.51 -4.00 -10.80
N LEU A 82 5.75 -3.25 -10.01
CA LEU A 82 5.45 -3.62 -8.61
C LEU A 82 4.54 -4.85 -8.52
N ALA A 83 3.57 -5.00 -9.43
CA ALA A 83 2.67 -6.15 -9.47
C ALA A 83 3.42 -7.45 -9.79
N ASP A 84 4.40 -7.40 -10.70
CA ASP A 84 5.21 -8.57 -11.05
C ASP A 84 6.00 -9.08 -9.82
N ASP A 85 6.61 -8.17 -9.05
CA ASP A 85 7.32 -8.50 -7.81
C ASP A 85 6.36 -9.10 -6.75
N VAL A 86 5.16 -8.50 -6.58
CA VAL A 86 4.14 -8.99 -5.64
C VAL A 86 3.62 -10.37 -6.04
N ALA A 87 3.31 -10.59 -7.32
CA ALA A 87 2.80 -11.87 -7.80
C ALA A 87 3.82 -13.00 -7.61
N HIS A 88 5.11 -12.70 -7.78
CA HIS A 88 6.17 -13.65 -7.48
C HIS A 88 6.18 -14.05 -6.00
N ALA A 89 6.07 -13.05 -5.11
CA ALA A 89 5.99 -13.31 -3.67
C ALA A 89 4.73 -14.10 -3.28
N LEU A 90 3.56 -13.78 -3.85
CA LEU A 90 2.32 -14.50 -3.58
C LEU A 90 2.45 -15.99 -3.94
N ARG A 91 2.93 -16.30 -5.16
CA ARG A 91 3.16 -17.70 -5.61
C ARG A 91 4.07 -18.48 -4.68
N ALA A 92 5.07 -17.83 -4.11
CA ALA A 92 6.05 -18.47 -3.25
C ALA A 92 5.59 -18.59 -1.79
N ARG A 93 4.67 -17.74 -1.34
CA ARG A 93 4.36 -17.53 0.09
C ARG A 93 2.95 -17.91 0.49
N THR A 94 2.04 -18.04 -0.46
CA THR A 94 0.64 -18.36 -0.19
C THR A 94 0.25 -19.64 -0.92
N SER A 95 -0.74 -20.35 -0.37
CA SER A 95 -1.24 -21.61 -0.92
C SER A 95 -2.69 -21.51 -1.39
N VAL A 96 -3.31 -20.35 -1.22
CA VAL A 96 -4.70 -20.07 -1.59
C VAL A 96 -4.78 -18.68 -2.22
N PRO A 97 -5.75 -18.43 -3.10
CA PRO A 97 -6.00 -17.08 -3.60
C PRO A 97 -6.29 -16.12 -2.43
N GLN A 98 -5.71 -14.93 -2.48
CA GLN A 98 -5.70 -13.96 -1.39
C GLN A 98 -6.84 -12.95 -1.50
N VAL A 99 -7.37 -12.52 -0.36
CA VAL A 99 -8.01 -11.20 -0.29
C VAL A 99 -6.87 -10.18 -0.39
N LEU A 100 -6.76 -9.52 -1.54
CA LEU A 100 -5.69 -8.59 -1.83
C LEU A 100 -6.16 -7.17 -1.56
N ILE A 101 -5.58 -6.54 -0.54
CA ILE A 101 -5.94 -5.20 -0.09
C ILE A 101 -4.80 -4.26 -0.46
N GLY A 102 -5.09 -3.23 -1.25
CA GLY A 102 -4.07 -2.27 -1.68
C GLY A 102 -4.49 -0.84 -1.44
N HIS A 103 -3.63 -0.07 -0.77
CA HIS A 103 -3.79 1.36 -0.54
C HIS A 103 -2.99 2.18 -1.54
N SER A 104 -3.62 3.17 -2.18
CA SER A 104 -2.92 4.12 -3.07
C SER A 104 -2.10 3.40 -4.15
N LEU A 105 -0.78 3.62 -4.23
CA LEU A 105 0.13 2.87 -5.11
C LEU A 105 -0.05 1.34 -5.01
N GLY A 106 -0.17 0.80 -3.79
CA GLY A 106 -0.42 -0.62 -3.58
C GLY A 106 -1.77 -1.09 -4.13
N GLY A 107 -2.78 -0.21 -4.18
CA GLY A 107 -4.08 -0.50 -4.81
C GLY A 107 -3.97 -0.62 -6.32
N LEU A 108 -3.20 0.28 -6.95
CA LEU A 108 -2.94 0.20 -8.39
C LEU A 108 -2.15 -1.07 -8.74
N ALA A 109 -1.09 -1.39 -7.99
CA ALA A 109 -0.35 -2.64 -8.17
C ALA A 109 -1.24 -3.87 -7.93
N ALA A 110 -2.09 -3.86 -6.89
CA ALA A 110 -3.04 -4.93 -6.62
C ALA A 110 -4.04 -5.17 -7.76
N ALA A 111 -4.52 -4.11 -8.40
CA ALA A 111 -5.40 -4.21 -9.57
C ALA A 111 -4.69 -4.92 -10.73
N VAL A 112 -3.42 -4.57 -10.99
CA VAL A 112 -2.62 -5.24 -12.03
C VAL A 112 -2.37 -6.71 -11.69
N VAL A 113 -2.06 -7.04 -10.43
CA VAL A 113 -1.94 -8.44 -9.97
C VAL A 113 -3.24 -9.21 -10.23
N ALA A 114 -4.38 -8.65 -9.83
CA ALA A 114 -5.68 -9.29 -9.98
C ALA A 114 -6.10 -9.49 -11.45
N ALA A 115 -5.66 -8.60 -12.34
CA ALA A 115 -5.92 -8.69 -13.78
C ALA A 115 -5.01 -9.71 -14.47
N ARG A 116 -3.69 -9.68 -14.21
CA ARG A 116 -2.69 -10.52 -14.88
C ARG A 116 -2.58 -11.92 -14.28
N HIS A 117 -2.88 -12.04 -12.99
CA HIS A 117 -2.73 -13.26 -12.21
C HIS A 117 -3.98 -13.54 -11.36
N PRO A 118 -5.15 -13.69 -12.02
CA PRO A 118 -6.43 -13.86 -11.34
C PRO A 118 -6.47 -15.11 -10.45
N GLU A 119 -5.63 -16.11 -10.71
CA GLU A 119 -5.51 -17.31 -9.87
C GLU A 119 -4.98 -17.01 -8.46
N LEU A 120 -4.32 -15.86 -8.26
CA LEU A 120 -3.74 -15.46 -6.98
C LEU A 120 -4.70 -14.63 -6.12
N VAL A 121 -5.82 -14.17 -6.67
CA VAL A 121 -6.70 -13.19 -6.03
C VAL A 121 -8.12 -13.73 -5.97
N ARG A 122 -8.63 -13.95 -4.75
CA ARG A 122 -10.06 -14.28 -4.55
C ARG A 122 -10.93 -13.04 -4.53
N GLU A 123 -10.40 -11.92 -4.05
CA GLU A 123 -11.10 -10.65 -3.95
C GLU A 123 -10.09 -9.51 -3.91
N LEU A 124 -10.40 -8.40 -4.59
CA LEU A 124 -9.61 -7.18 -4.60
C LEU A 124 -10.31 -6.09 -3.77
N ILE A 125 -9.60 -5.50 -2.82
CA ILE A 125 -10.06 -4.32 -2.06
C ILE A 125 -9.11 -3.16 -2.34
N LEU A 126 -9.62 -2.14 -3.03
CA LEU A 126 -8.92 -0.89 -3.29
C LEU A 126 -9.20 0.09 -2.15
N VAL A 127 -8.15 0.68 -1.58
CA VAL A 127 -8.26 1.66 -0.51
C VAL A 127 -7.82 3.03 -1.03
N ASP A 128 -8.83 3.89 -1.17
CA ASP A 128 -8.76 5.31 -1.50
C ASP A 128 -7.95 5.64 -2.77
N VAL A 129 -8.12 4.81 -3.80
CA VAL A 129 -7.47 4.97 -5.11
C VAL A 129 -8.28 4.30 -6.21
N VAL A 130 -8.20 4.87 -7.41
CA VAL A 130 -8.70 4.25 -8.66
C VAL A 130 -7.73 4.56 -9.80
N PRO A 131 -7.70 3.75 -10.87
CA PRO A 131 -6.92 4.08 -12.06
C PRO A 131 -7.37 5.40 -12.68
N GLY A 132 -6.45 6.14 -13.28
CA GLY A 132 -6.75 7.42 -13.92
C GLY A 132 -7.03 8.58 -12.96
N LEU A 133 -6.90 8.38 -11.64
CA LEU A 133 -6.89 9.47 -10.66
C LEU A 133 -5.81 10.49 -11.07
N ASP A 134 -6.19 11.76 -11.14
CA ASP A 134 -5.25 12.82 -11.46
C ASP A 134 -4.34 13.09 -10.25
N THR A 135 -3.11 12.57 -10.33
CA THR A 135 -2.05 12.79 -9.36
C THR A 135 -1.10 13.91 -9.76
N ASP A 136 -1.37 14.69 -10.82
CA ASP A 136 -0.58 15.88 -11.16
C ASP A 136 -0.59 16.88 -9.99
N ALA A 137 -1.64 16.83 -9.17
CA ALA A 137 -1.79 17.51 -7.89
C ALA A 137 -1.22 16.76 -6.68
N ALA A 138 -0.18 15.91 -6.83
CA ALA A 138 0.64 15.53 -5.67
C ALA A 138 0.99 16.84 -4.94
N PRO A 139 0.50 17.08 -3.71
CA PRO A 139 0.58 18.39 -3.11
C PRO A 139 2.03 18.87 -3.16
N ALA A 140 2.31 20.12 -3.54
CA ALA A 140 3.67 20.68 -3.50
C ALA A 140 4.36 20.36 -2.16
N VAL A 141 3.55 20.35 -1.09
CA VAL A 141 3.86 19.85 0.26
C VAL A 141 4.56 18.48 0.29
N LEU A 142 4.11 17.46 -0.47
CA LEU A 142 4.78 16.15 -0.54
C LEU A 142 6.13 16.26 -1.24
N ARG A 143 6.21 16.95 -2.39
CA ARG A 143 7.47 17.14 -3.11
C ARG A 143 8.49 17.84 -2.22
N ASP A 144 8.08 18.97 -1.63
CA ASP A 144 8.88 19.77 -0.72
C ASP A 144 9.33 18.96 0.49
N PHE A 145 8.43 18.17 1.10
CA PHE A 145 8.77 17.33 2.25
C PHE A 145 9.93 16.38 1.94
N TYR A 146 9.92 15.75 0.78
CA TYR A 146 10.93 14.75 0.44
C TYR A 146 12.18 15.30 -0.26
N THR A 147 12.28 16.61 -0.49
CA THR A 147 13.56 17.25 -0.92
C THR A 147 14.70 17.03 0.07
N VAL A 148 14.38 16.81 1.35
CA VAL A 148 15.35 16.47 2.39
C VAL A 148 15.34 14.97 2.59
N THR A 149 16.45 14.34 2.23
CA THR A 149 16.59 12.88 2.22
C THR A 149 17.37 12.33 3.40
N GLU A 150 18.04 13.21 4.16
CA GLU A 150 18.88 12.87 5.29
C GLU A 150 18.65 13.81 6.48
N PHE A 151 18.91 13.31 7.68
CA PHE A 151 18.73 13.99 8.96
C PHE A 151 19.88 13.68 9.91
N ASP A 152 20.12 14.56 10.87
CA ASP A 152 21.07 14.30 11.95
C ASP A 152 20.49 13.31 12.97
N SER A 153 19.18 13.35 13.18
CA SER A 153 18.47 12.43 14.08
C SER A 153 17.06 12.10 13.60
N ARG A 154 16.44 11.09 14.21
CA ARG A 154 15.01 10.80 13.99
C ARG A 154 14.12 11.92 14.51
N ASP A 155 14.54 12.63 15.55
CA ASP A 155 13.79 13.76 16.11
C ASP A 155 13.70 14.92 15.10
N ASP A 156 14.74 15.12 14.29
CA ASP A 156 14.71 16.10 13.18
C ASP A 156 13.74 15.67 12.08
N ALA A 157 13.72 14.38 11.74
CA ALA A 157 12.75 13.82 10.80
C ALA A 157 11.31 13.93 11.33
N VAL A 158 11.08 13.71 12.64
CA VAL A 158 9.78 13.92 13.30
C VAL A 158 9.37 15.39 13.25
N THR A 159 10.28 16.29 13.61
CA THR A 159 10.06 17.74 13.53
C THR A 159 9.64 18.15 12.14
N ARG A 160 10.33 17.65 11.11
CA ARG A 160 9.99 17.89 9.72
C ARG A 160 8.62 17.31 9.36
N ALA A 161 8.34 16.05 9.68
CA ALA A 161 7.04 15.45 9.36
C ALA A 161 5.88 16.30 9.93
N ARG A 162 6.02 16.75 11.17
CA ARG A 162 5.01 17.61 11.82
C ARG A 162 4.91 19.00 11.19
N SER A 163 6.01 19.60 10.73
CA SER A 163 5.96 20.92 10.07
C SER A 163 5.20 20.88 8.74
N PHE A 164 5.09 19.71 8.11
CA PHE A 164 4.29 19.48 6.90
C PHE A 164 2.88 18.95 7.21
N GLY A 165 2.51 18.83 8.49
CA GLY A 165 1.21 18.31 8.92
C GLY A 165 1.05 16.80 8.74
N PHE A 166 2.16 16.06 8.59
CA PHE A 166 2.12 14.60 8.57
C PHE A 166 2.10 14.01 9.97
N GLY A 167 1.44 12.85 10.07
CA GLY A 167 1.15 12.18 11.33
C GLY A 167 -0.14 12.69 11.98
N GLY A 168 -0.59 11.98 13.01
CA GLY A 168 -1.71 12.37 13.85
C GLY A 168 -1.18 12.93 15.17
N THR A 169 -1.08 12.06 16.16
CA THR A 169 -0.40 12.39 17.42
C THR A 169 1.13 12.42 17.24
N ILE A 170 1.85 12.91 18.25
CA ILE A 170 3.32 12.85 18.25
C ILE A 170 3.80 11.40 18.18
N GLN A 171 3.14 10.50 18.91
CA GLN A 171 3.46 9.07 18.93
C GLN A 171 3.26 8.41 17.57
N ASP A 172 2.18 8.77 16.85
CA ASP A 172 1.95 8.27 15.49
C ASP A 172 3.06 8.74 14.54
N THR A 173 3.49 9.99 14.71
CA THR A 173 4.56 10.57 13.89
C THR A 173 5.91 9.93 14.17
N GLU A 174 6.28 9.76 15.44
CA GLU A 174 7.49 9.07 15.87
C GLU A 174 7.54 7.65 15.34
N ARG A 175 6.41 6.93 15.43
CA ARG A 175 6.26 5.59 14.89
C ARG A 175 6.45 5.58 13.36
N GLY A 176 5.77 6.48 12.65
CA GLY A 176 5.89 6.61 11.19
C GLY A 176 7.32 6.88 10.75
N VAL A 177 8.01 7.82 11.41
CA VAL A 177 9.43 8.13 11.16
C VAL A 177 10.33 6.95 11.48
N PHE A 178 10.12 6.26 12.61
CA PHE A 178 10.93 5.12 13.00
C PHE A 178 10.94 4.03 11.92
N PHE A 179 9.76 3.68 11.39
CA PHE A 179 9.65 2.62 10.38
C PHE A 179 10.02 3.06 8.97
N ASN A 180 9.89 4.34 8.64
CA ASN A 180 10.30 4.87 7.34
C ASN A 180 11.76 5.34 7.29
N THR A 181 12.53 5.23 8.39
CA THR A 181 13.95 5.66 8.42
C THR A 181 14.90 4.56 8.90
N ARG A 182 16.16 4.66 8.46
CA ARG A 182 17.29 3.88 8.99
C ARG A 182 18.41 4.79 9.44
N VAL A 183 19.16 4.32 10.43
CA VAL A 183 20.40 4.95 10.88
C VAL A 183 21.53 4.31 10.08
N ARG A 184 22.31 5.14 9.39
CA ARG A 184 23.48 4.73 8.61
C ARG A 184 24.67 4.47 9.53
N ALA A 185 25.72 3.88 8.96
CA ALA A 185 26.97 3.60 9.68
C ALA A 185 27.67 4.86 10.21
N ASP A 186 27.47 6.01 9.57
CA ASP A 186 27.99 7.33 9.99
C ASP A 186 27.12 8.02 11.05
N GLY A 187 26.05 7.36 11.52
CA GLY A 187 25.12 7.88 12.54
C GLY A 187 24.01 8.77 11.98
N ARG A 188 24.06 9.14 10.69
CA ARG A 188 23.00 9.94 10.04
C ARG A 188 21.77 9.09 9.79
N VAL A 189 20.61 9.76 9.71
CA VAL A 189 19.32 9.13 9.46
C VAL A 189 18.91 9.40 8.02
N GLU A 190 18.43 8.38 7.31
CA GLU A 190 17.89 8.52 5.95
C GLU A 190 16.55 7.79 5.80
N TRP A 191 15.77 8.20 4.81
CA TRP A 191 14.55 7.48 4.45
C TRP A 191 14.86 6.08 3.90
N LYS A 192 14.04 5.11 4.30
CA LYS A 192 14.08 3.72 3.82
C LYS A 192 13.34 3.53 2.49
N HIS A 193 12.58 4.51 2.05
CA HIS A 193 11.93 4.47 0.74
C HIS A 193 12.73 5.26 -0.30
N HIS A 194 12.96 4.64 -1.45
CA HIS A 194 13.65 5.23 -2.59
C HIS A 194 12.90 6.46 -3.13
N PHE A 195 11.58 6.53 -2.86
CA PHE A 195 10.74 7.68 -3.13
C PHE A 195 11.45 8.97 -2.67
N ALA A 196 12.06 9.07 -1.48
CA ALA A 196 12.69 10.34 -1.07
C ALA A 196 13.84 10.78 -1.99
N GLN A 197 14.59 9.82 -2.53
CA GLN A 197 15.70 10.10 -3.44
C GLN A 197 15.22 10.39 -4.87
N ILE A 198 14.04 9.90 -5.24
CA ILE A 198 13.51 9.99 -6.61
C ILE A 198 12.38 11.01 -6.75
N ILE A 199 11.65 11.39 -5.69
CA ILE A 199 10.32 12.08 -5.68
C ILE A 199 10.19 13.36 -6.51
N GLY A 200 11.28 13.87 -7.08
CA GLY A 200 11.16 14.61 -8.34
C GLY A 200 10.36 13.87 -9.44
N HIS A 201 10.41 12.54 -9.53
CA HIS A 201 10.09 11.75 -10.74
C HIS A 201 9.12 10.57 -10.55
N ALA A 202 8.87 10.06 -9.34
CA ALA A 202 8.06 8.84 -9.19
C ALA A 202 6.54 9.10 -9.35
N PHE A 203 6.06 10.29 -8.98
CA PHE A 203 4.75 10.76 -9.45
C PHE A 203 4.73 10.99 -10.96
N ASP A 204 5.85 11.44 -11.54
CA ASP A 204 5.96 11.60 -13.00
C ASP A 204 5.87 10.25 -13.71
N ALA A 205 6.40 9.16 -13.15
CA ALA A 205 6.29 7.82 -13.71
C ALA A 205 4.83 7.32 -13.71
N LEU A 206 4.11 7.44 -12.58
CA LEU A 206 2.66 7.17 -12.52
C LEU A 206 1.88 8.01 -13.52
N ASN A 207 2.19 9.30 -13.62
CA ASN A 207 1.55 10.21 -14.55
C ASN A 207 1.93 9.90 -16.01
N ALA A 208 3.16 9.45 -16.27
CA ALA A 208 3.66 9.09 -17.60
C ALA A 208 3.01 7.80 -18.10
N GLU A 209 2.90 6.78 -17.27
CA GLU A 209 2.18 5.54 -17.59
C GLU A 209 0.70 5.82 -17.83
N ARG A 210 0.06 6.65 -16.99
CA ARG A 210 -1.31 7.15 -17.24
C ARG A 210 -1.43 7.85 -18.60
N ARG A 211 -0.48 8.72 -18.94
CA ARG A 211 -0.47 9.46 -20.22
C ARG A 211 -0.19 8.56 -21.43
N ALA A 212 0.53 7.45 -21.22
CA ALA A 212 0.87 6.48 -22.25
C ALA A 212 -0.23 5.41 -22.44
N SER A 213 -1.10 5.21 -21.45
CA SER A 213 -2.21 4.26 -21.52
C SER A 213 -3.41 4.83 -22.26
N ASP A 214 -3.87 4.14 -23.31
CA ASP A 214 -5.09 4.50 -24.04
C ASP A 214 -6.35 4.42 -23.16
N ASP A 215 -6.37 3.52 -22.16
CA ASP A 215 -7.43 3.42 -21.14
C ASP A 215 -6.87 2.93 -19.80
N PRO A 216 -6.65 3.81 -18.80
CA PRO A 216 -6.02 3.43 -17.54
C PRO A 216 -6.86 2.44 -16.72
N TRP A 217 -8.13 2.23 -17.06
CA TRP A 217 -9.03 1.30 -16.38
C TRP A 217 -8.97 -0.13 -16.90
N GLN A 218 -8.26 -0.38 -18.00
CA GLN A 218 -8.28 -1.67 -18.70
C GLN A 218 -8.01 -2.87 -17.78
N ASP A 219 -6.97 -2.77 -16.93
CA ASP A 219 -6.60 -3.84 -16.02
C ASP A 219 -7.68 -4.05 -14.96
N LEU A 220 -8.16 -2.97 -14.34
CA LEU A 220 -9.17 -3.06 -13.29
C LEU A 220 -10.50 -3.62 -13.82
N VAL A 221 -10.91 -3.25 -15.03
CA VAL A 221 -12.12 -3.79 -15.67
C VAL A 221 -11.96 -5.27 -16.05
N ALA A 222 -10.74 -5.72 -16.33
CA ALA A 222 -10.43 -7.11 -16.64
C ALA A 222 -10.37 -8.03 -15.41
N VAL A 223 -10.40 -7.48 -14.19
CA VAL A 223 -10.34 -8.27 -12.94
C VAL A 223 -11.59 -9.17 -12.84
N PRO A 224 -11.43 -10.51 -12.82
CA PRO A 224 -12.56 -11.43 -12.72
C PRO A 224 -13.02 -11.62 -11.27
N ALA A 225 -12.15 -11.33 -10.29
CA ALA A 225 -12.49 -11.40 -8.88
C ALA A 225 -13.45 -10.26 -8.49
N PRO A 226 -14.28 -10.43 -7.45
CA PRO A 226 -15.04 -9.33 -6.87
C PRO A 226 -14.13 -8.17 -6.47
N VAL A 227 -14.60 -6.95 -6.70
CA VAL A 227 -13.88 -5.72 -6.40
C VAL A 227 -14.68 -4.89 -5.40
N SER A 228 -13.99 -4.42 -4.36
CA SER A 228 -14.52 -3.44 -3.41
C SER A 228 -13.66 -2.18 -3.43
N LEU A 229 -14.29 -1.00 -3.44
CA LEU A 229 -13.64 0.29 -3.28
C LEU A 229 -13.96 0.85 -1.90
N VAL A 230 -12.92 1.13 -1.11
CA VAL A 230 -13.02 1.84 0.17
C VAL A 230 -12.61 3.28 -0.05
N ARG A 231 -13.53 4.21 0.18
CA ARG A 231 -13.33 5.66 0.06
C ARG A 231 -13.23 6.31 1.44
N GLY A 232 -12.20 7.11 1.68
CA GLY A 232 -12.18 8.04 2.80
C GLY A 232 -12.99 9.31 2.49
N THR A 233 -13.84 9.77 3.41
CA THR A 233 -14.60 11.05 3.27
C THR A 233 -13.70 12.26 3.06
N ARG A 234 -12.46 12.21 3.55
CA ARG A 234 -11.40 13.21 3.41
C ARG A 234 -10.19 12.65 2.65
N GLY A 235 -10.42 11.63 1.83
CA GLY A 235 -9.43 10.98 0.99
C GLY A 235 -9.16 11.71 -0.32
N PHE A 236 -8.47 11.06 -1.24
CA PHE A 236 -8.15 11.57 -2.57
C PHE A 236 -9.30 11.42 -3.56
N LEU A 237 -10.21 10.48 -3.32
CA LEU A 237 -11.32 10.19 -4.23
C LEU A 237 -12.46 11.21 -4.08
N ARG A 238 -12.77 11.89 -5.18
CA ARG A 238 -13.92 12.79 -5.31
C ARG A 238 -15.14 12.01 -5.79
N ASP A 239 -16.32 12.64 -5.72
CA ASP A 239 -17.58 12.00 -6.14
C ASP A 239 -17.56 11.58 -7.62
N ALA A 240 -16.87 12.36 -8.47
CA ALA A 240 -16.70 12.03 -9.88
C ALA A 240 -15.89 10.74 -10.08
N ASP A 241 -14.84 10.52 -9.29
CA ASP A 241 -13.98 9.34 -9.39
C ASP A 241 -14.74 8.07 -8.97
N VAL A 242 -15.57 8.17 -7.92
CA VAL A 242 -16.47 7.09 -7.46
C VAL A 242 -17.58 6.81 -8.46
N THR A 243 -18.13 7.85 -9.08
CA THR A 243 -19.16 7.72 -10.13
C THR A 243 -18.59 6.98 -11.33
N GLU A 244 -17.39 7.36 -11.78
CA GLU A 244 -16.72 6.66 -12.88
C GLU A 244 -16.38 5.21 -12.51
N PHE A 245 -15.84 4.96 -11.31
CA PHE A 245 -15.60 3.59 -10.83
C PHE A 245 -16.87 2.73 -10.90
N SER A 246 -17.99 3.25 -10.39
CA SER A 246 -19.27 2.53 -10.38
C SER A 246 -19.82 2.30 -11.79
N ARG A 247 -19.56 3.23 -12.72
CA ARG A 247 -19.93 3.08 -14.14
C ARG A 247 -19.11 1.99 -14.83
N ARG A 248 -17.81 1.91 -14.54
CA ARG A 248 -16.87 0.94 -15.14
C ARG A 248 -17.01 -0.46 -14.54
N LEU A 249 -17.29 -0.55 -13.24
CA LEU A 249 -17.46 -1.80 -12.50
C LEU A 249 -18.83 -1.83 -11.79
N PRO A 250 -19.94 -2.03 -12.50
CA PRO A 250 -21.29 -1.97 -11.91
C PRO A 250 -21.59 -3.07 -10.89
N ALA A 251 -20.79 -4.15 -10.86
CA ALA A 251 -20.90 -5.22 -9.87
C ALA A 251 -20.01 -5.00 -8.62
N ALA A 252 -19.17 -3.97 -8.61
CA ALA A 252 -18.28 -3.69 -7.50
C ALA A 252 -19.04 -3.10 -6.30
N THR A 253 -18.51 -3.32 -5.11
CA THR A 253 -19.02 -2.70 -3.88
C THR A 253 -18.28 -1.40 -3.60
N VAL A 254 -18.98 -0.35 -3.19
CA VAL A 254 -18.37 0.91 -2.73
C VAL A 254 -18.71 1.12 -1.26
N VAL A 255 -17.69 1.31 -0.43
CA VAL A 255 -17.82 1.58 0.99
C VAL A 255 -17.17 2.93 1.29
N THR A 256 -17.91 3.83 1.93
CA THR A 256 -17.38 5.13 2.37
C THR A 256 -17.19 5.10 3.87
N VAL A 257 -16.01 5.53 4.33
CA VAL A 257 -15.61 5.56 5.74
C VAL A 257 -15.16 6.96 6.13
N ASP A 258 -15.46 7.37 7.38
CA ASP A 258 -15.06 8.70 7.87
C ASP A 258 -13.56 8.76 8.19
N ALA A 259 -12.75 8.89 7.15
CA ALA A 259 -11.29 8.76 7.20
C ALA A 259 -10.61 9.71 6.20
N GLY A 260 -9.33 9.96 6.43
CA GLY A 260 -8.46 10.57 5.41
C GLY A 260 -8.00 9.55 4.38
N HIS A 261 -7.00 9.92 3.57
CA HIS A 261 -6.41 9.02 2.57
C HIS A 261 -5.83 7.72 3.20
N ASN A 262 -5.07 7.86 4.30
CA ASN A 262 -4.54 6.72 5.05
C ASN A 262 -5.63 6.08 5.93
N VAL A 263 -6.62 5.43 5.30
CA VAL A 263 -7.73 4.75 5.98
C VAL A 263 -7.22 3.66 6.93
N GLN A 264 -6.12 2.99 6.59
CA GLN A 264 -5.48 1.97 7.41
C GLN A 264 -4.91 2.49 8.73
N GLU A 265 -4.65 3.79 8.83
CA GLU A 265 -4.16 4.43 10.04
C GLU A 265 -5.31 5.10 10.82
N THR A 266 -6.30 5.64 10.10
CA THR A 266 -7.37 6.46 10.69
C THR A 266 -8.67 5.72 10.94
N SER A 267 -8.92 4.62 10.24
CA SER A 267 -10.08 3.73 10.42
C SER A 267 -9.70 2.23 10.26
N PRO A 268 -8.72 1.73 11.01
CA PRO A 268 -8.21 0.37 10.85
C PRO A 268 -9.27 -0.72 11.13
N ALA A 269 -10.20 -0.46 12.06
CA ALA A 269 -11.28 -1.39 12.38
C ALA A 269 -12.20 -1.64 11.16
N SER A 270 -12.56 -0.58 10.44
CA SER A 270 -13.40 -0.68 9.23
C SER A 270 -12.74 -1.58 8.18
N LEU A 271 -11.42 -1.47 7.99
CA LEU A 271 -10.69 -2.31 7.03
C LEU A 271 -10.57 -3.77 7.50
N ALA A 272 -10.35 -4.01 8.80
CA ALA A 272 -10.33 -5.36 9.35
C ALA A 272 -11.69 -6.06 9.21
N ASP A 273 -12.79 -5.34 9.41
CA ASP A 273 -14.15 -5.84 9.21
C ASP A 273 -14.43 -6.17 7.75
N LEU A 274 -14.02 -5.30 6.82
CA LEU A 274 -14.17 -5.52 5.39
C LEU A 274 -13.35 -6.72 4.90
N ALA A 275 -12.11 -6.87 5.38
CA ALA A 275 -11.28 -8.04 5.10
C ALA A 275 -11.94 -9.33 5.62
N SER A 276 -12.48 -9.30 6.83
CA SER A 276 -13.22 -10.44 7.42
C SER A 276 -14.47 -10.79 6.62
N ALA A 277 -15.22 -9.79 6.14
CA ALA A 277 -16.40 -9.98 5.30
C ALA A 277 -16.05 -10.52 3.90
N ALA A 278 -14.91 -10.13 3.33
CA ALA A 278 -14.39 -10.70 2.09
C ALA A 278 -14.06 -12.20 2.26
N LEU A 279 -13.49 -12.58 3.40
CA LEU A 279 -13.13 -13.98 3.67
C LEU A 279 -14.36 -14.91 3.77
N THR A 280 -15.48 -14.42 4.29
CA THR A 280 -16.70 -15.21 4.53
C THR A 280 -17.68 -15.21 3.36
N ARG A 281 -17.51 -14.31 2.38
CA ARG A 281 -18.37 -14.28 1.19
C ARG A 281 -18.19 -15.56 0.36
N THR A 282 -19.32 -16.21 0.08
CA THR A 282 -19.36 -17.31 -0.87
C THR A 282 -19.54 -16.72 -2.26
N HIS A 283 -18.50 -16.76 -3.07
CA HIS A 283 -18.60 -16.40 -4.48
C HIS A 283 -19.23 -17.59 -5.23
N ARG A 284 -20.37 -17.35 -5.88
CA ARG A 284 -21.07 -18.35 -6.71
C ARG A 284 -20.53 -18.35 -8.12
#